data_AF-A0A1G9WS37-F1
#
_entry.id   AF-A0A1G9WS37-F1
#
_cell.length_a   1.000
_cell.length_b   1.000
_cell.length_c   1.000
_cell.angle_alpha   90.00
_cell.angle_beta   90.00
_cell.angle_gamma   90.00
#
_symmetry.space_group_name_H-M   'P 1'
#
loop_
_entity.id
_entity.type
_entity.pdbx_description
1 polymer ?
#
loop_
_entity_poly.entity_id
_entity_poly.type
_entity_poly.pdbx_seq_one_letter_code
_entity_poly.pdbx_strand_id
1 'polypeptide(L)'
;MFTKVSGDEGAHHTTPDDLGRLVIQGLLTATLPTKVGGDNNVLARTMSFEFLRPVFTEDRIVCEVTIEKYEKQDNNRISIVASFLCTNQNEKQVLSGNFAG
;
A
#
# COMPACT_ATOMS: atom_id res chain seq x y z
N MET A 1 10.79 10.79 -7.22
CA MET A 1 11.74 9.69 -6.91
C MET A 1 11.16 8.34 -7.33
N PHE A 2 9.95 7.99 -6.90
CA PHE A 2 9.32 6.71 -7.25
C PHE A 2 9.14 6.48 -8.76
N THR A 3 8.64 7.47 -9.51
CA THR A 3 8.55 7.45 -10.98
C THR A 3 9.84 6.98 -11.67
N LYS A 4 11.01 7.46 -11.21
CA LYS A 4 12.30 7.07 -11.79
C LYS A 4 12.70 5.64 -11.44
N VAL A 5 12.31 5.15 -10.26
CA VAL A 5 12.64 3.79 -9.78
C VAL A 5 11.70 2.76 -10.40
N SER A 6 10.41 3.08 -10.51
CA SER A 6 9.40 2.18 -11.08
C SER A 6 9.33 2.24 -12.61
N GLY A 7 9.73 3.36 -13.22
CA GLY A 7 9.49 3.64 -14.64
C GLY A 7 8.03 4.02 -14.96
N ASP A 8 7.20 4.21 -13.93
CA ASP A 8 5.77 4.53 -14.10
C ASP A 8 5.56 6.04 -14.32
N GLU A 9 5.65 6.43 -15.59
CA GLU A 9 5.59 7.80 -16.09
C GLU A 9 4.22 8.18 -16.68
N GLY A 10 3.14 7.50 -16.28
CA GLY A 10 1.79 7.85 -16.70
C GLY A 10 1.51 9.36 -16.54
N ALA A 11 0.83 9.98 -17.51
CA ALA A 11 0.71 11.44 -17.57
C ALA A 11 0.15 12.07 -16.29
N HIS A 12 -0.77 11.39 -15.60
CA HIS A 12 -1.35 11.81 -14.32
C HIS A 12 -0.36 11.80 -13.13
N HIS A 13 0.80 11.16 -13.29
CA HIS A 13 1.91 11.16 -12.33
C HIS A 13 2.97 12.24 -12.61
N THR A 14 2.96 12.84 -13.81
CA THR A 14 4.00 13.76 -14.28
C THR A 14 3.48 15.13 -14.65
N THR A 15 2.18 15.25 -14.92
CA THR A 15 1.51 16.50 -15.30
C THR A 15 0.47 16.87 -14.24
N PRO A 16 0.61 18.03 -13.57
CA PRO A 16 -0.34 18.46 -12.56
C PRO A 16 -1.75 18.68 -13.10
N ASP A 17 -2.75 18.47 -12.26
CA ASP A 17 -4.14 18.87 -12.52
C ASP A 17 -4.33 20.40 -12.40
N ASP A 18 -5.55 20.88 -12.64
CA ASP A 18 -5.89 22.31 -12.56
C ASP A 18 -5.67 22.93 -11.16
N LEU A 19 -5.55 22.09 -10.12
CA LEU A 19 -5.26 22.49 -8.75
C LEU A 19 -3.77 22.33 -8.40
N GLY A 20 -2.92 21.99 -9.38
CA GLY A 20 -1.48 21.82 -9.22
C GLY A 20 -1.06 20.50 -8.56
N ARG A 21 -1.95 19.50 -8.50
CA ARG A 21 -1.69 18.21 -7.82
C ARG A 21 -1.34 17.12 -8.81
N LEU A 22 -0.55 16.16 -8.37
CA LEU A 22 -0.29 14.91 -9.12
C LEU A 22 -1.07 13.77 -8.49
N VAL A 23 -1.54 12.83 -9.32
CA VAL A 23 -2.00 11.53 -8.82
C VAL A 23 -0.76 10.75 -8.41
N ILE A 24 -0.79 10.15 -7.23
CA ILE A 24 0.27 9.27 -6.72
C ILE A 24 0.11 7.88 -7.34
N GLN A 25 1.21 7.24 -7.72
CA GLN A 25 1.20 5.86 -8.22
C GLN A 25 0.48 4.96 -7.22
N GLY A 26 -0.48 4.17 -7.69
CA GLY A 26 -1.17 3.19 -6.84
C GLY A 26 -0.17 2.28 -6.13
N LEU A 27 0.86 1.83 -6.85
CA LEU A 27 1.92 0.98 -6.28
C LEU A 27 2.84 1.69 -5.29
N LEU A 28 2.94 3.03 -5.32
CA LEU A 28 3.62 3.78 -4.26
C LEU A 28 2.76 3.77 -2.99
N THR A 29 1.46 4.06 -3.10
CA THR A 29 0.51 3.96 -1.97
C THR A 29 0.48 2.54 -1.40
N ALA A 30 0.57 1.52 -2.26
CA ALA A 30 0.62 0.11 -1.90
C ALA A 30 1.84 -0.30 -1.06
N THR A 31 2.89 0.53 -1.00
CA THR A 31 4.03 0.28 -0.10
C THR A 31 3.72 0.58 1.36
N LEU A 32 2.68 1.35 1.67
CA LEU A 32 2.31 1.68 3.06
C LEU A 32 1.99 0.44 3.92
N PRO A 33 1.11 -0.48 3.50
CA PRO A 33 0.82 -1.69 4.29
C PRO A 33 2.03 -2.65 4.38
N THR A 34 3.00 -2.60 3.46
CA THR A 34 4.15 -3.51 3.49
C THR A 34 5.12 -3.21 4.63
N LYS A 35 5.03 -2.02 5.26
CA LYS A 35 5.80 -1.68 6.46
C LYS A 35 5.61 -2.71 7.57
N VAL A 36 4.39 -3.21 7.77
CA VAL A 36 4.11 -4.25 8.78
C VAL A 36 4.88 -5.53 8.48
N GLY A 37 5.01 -5.90 7.21
CA GLY A 37 5.83 -7.04 6.80
C GLY A 37 7.31 -6.84 7.11
N GLY A 38 7.85 -5.65 6.81
CA GLY A 38 9.22 -5.28 7.13
C GLY A 38 9.51 -5.27 8.63
N ASP A 39 8.63 -4.66 9.44
CA ASP A 39 8.79 -4.54 10.89
C ASP A 39 8.74 -5.91 11.60
N ASN A 40 8.01 -6.89 11.04
CA ASN A 40 7.86 -8.23 11.62
C ASN A 40 8.71 -9.31 10.93
N ASN A 41 9.59 -8.93 9.99
CA ASN A 41 10.39 -9.87 9.18
C ASN A 41 9.53 -10.97 8.50
N VAL A 42 8.35 -10.59 8.04
CA VAL A 42 7.42 -11.48 7.37
C VAL A 42 7.73 -11.49 5.88
N LEU A 43 7.77 -12.68 5.29
CA LEU A 43 7.89 -12.84 3.84
C LEU A 43 6.55 -13.30 3.27
N ALA A 44 5.73 -12.33 2.87
CA ALA A 44 4.49 -12.58 2.15
C ALA A 44 4.76 -13.28 0.80
N ARG A 45 3.89 -14.20 0.44
CA ARG A 45 3.92 -14.94 -0.83
C ARG A 45 2.88 -14.43 -1.81
N THR A 46 1.75 -13.97 -1.30
CA THR A 46 0.65 -13.41 -2.07
C THR A 46 0.24 -12.07 -1.48
N MET A 47 -0.13 -11.14 -2.35
CA MET A 47 -0.67 -9.85 -1.97
C MET A 47 -1.68 -9.42 -3.04
N SER A 48 -2.82 -8.90 -2.61
CA SER A 48 -3.85 -8.33 -3.46
C SER A 48 -4.01 -6.85 -3.16
N PHE A 49 -4.36 -6.08 -4.18
CA PHE A 49 -4.60 -4.65 -4.08
C PHE A 49 -5.87 -4.28 -4.84
N GLU A 50 -6.73 -3.51 -4.21
CA GLU A 50 -7.88 -2.88 -4.82
C GLU A 50 -7.76 -1.35 -4.66
N PHE A 51 -7.55 -0.65 -5.78
CA PHE A 51 -7.38 0.80 -5.81
C PHE A 51 -8.74 1.48 -5.96
N LEU A 52 -9.37 1.78 -4.82
CA LEU A 52 -10.74 2.28 -4.74
C LEU A 52 -10.86 3.73 -5.23
N ARG A 53 -9.85 4.56 -4.96
CA ARG A 53 -9.84 6.00 -5.29
C ARG A 53 -8.40 6.48 -5.55
N PRO A 54 -8.21 7.49 -6.42
CA PRO A 54 -6.90 8.10 -6.60
C PRO A 54 -6.45 8.79 -5.30
N VAL A 55 -5.15 8.70 -5.04
CA VAL A 55 -4.45 9.47 -4.01
C VAL A 55 -3.73 10.61 -4.69
N PHE A 56 -3.78 11.81 -4.14
CA PHE A 56 -3.09 12.97 -4.69
C PHE A 56 -1.89 13.38 -3.83
N THR A 57 -1.00 14.18 -4.40
CA THR A 57 0.00 14.92 -3.62
C THR A 57 -0.67 15.68 -2.48
N GLU A 58 0.01 15.75 -1.32
CA GLU A 58 -0.50 16.32 -0.05
C GLU A 58 -1.61 15.51 0.66
N ASP A 59 -2.13 14.41 0.09
CA ASP A 59 -3.01 13.53 0.84
C ASP A 59 -2.26 12.85 2.00
N ARG A 60 -2.88 12.86 3.18
CA ARG A 60 -2.42 12.09 4.32
C ARG A 60 -3.14 10.75 4.32
N ILE A 61 -2.40 9.68 4.07
CA ILE A 61 -2.93 8.31 4.07
C ILE A 61 -2.62 7.62 5.39
N VAL A 62 -3.64 7.01 6.00
CA VAL A 62 -3.53 6.10 7.14
C VAL A 62 -3.89 4.71 6.65
N CYS A 63 -3.00 3.73 6.85
CA CYS A 63 -3.28 2.33 6.54
C CYS A 63 -3.36 1.53 7.84
N GLU A 64 -4.50 0.89 8.04
CA GLU A 64 -4.74 -0.06 9.12
C GLU A 64 -4.54 -1.47 8.58
N VAL A 65 -3.78 -2.28 9.30
CA VAL A 65 -3.51 -3.67 8.94
C VAL A 65 -4.04 -4.55 10.07
N THR A 66 -4.93 -5.47 9.72
CA THR A 66 -5.48 -6.47 10.62
C THR A 66 -4.78 -7.79 10.36
N ILE A 67 -4.02 -8.27 11.35
CA ILE A 67 -3.37 -9.59 11.29
C ILE A 67 -4.36 -10.62 11.79
N GLU A 68 -4.88 -11.44 10.88
CA GLU A 68 -5.85 -12.50 11.17
C GLU A 68 -5.15 -13.76 11.70
N LYS A 69 -3.94 -14.03 11.20
CA LYS A 69 -3.14 -15.19 11.59
C LYS A 69 -1.67 -14.81 11.69
N TYR A 70 -1.01 -15.25 12.77
CA TYR A 70 0.41 -15.02 13.02
C TYR A 70 1.02 -16.21 13.78
N GLU A 71 1.69 -17.11 13.05
CA GLU A 71 2.22 -18.36 13.61
C GLU A 71 3.69 -18.55 13.27
N LYS A 72 4.52 -18.93 14.25
CA LYS A 72 5.89 -19.38 13.98
C LYS A 72 5.87 -20.77 13.35
N GLN A 73 6.64 -20.95 12.29
CA GLN A 73 6.88 -22.24 11.64
C GLN A 73 8.22 -22.84 12.10
N ASP A 74 8.37 -24.16 11.92
CA ASP A 74 9.56 -24.93 12.32
C ASP A 74 10.87 -24.46 11.67
N ASN A 75 10.78 -23.74 10.55
CA ASN A 75 11.91 -23.15 9.82
C ASN A 75 12.25 -21.72 10.27
N ASN A 76 11.75 -21.28 11.42
CA ASN A 76 11.92 -19.94 11.98
C ASN A 76 11.30 -18.81 11.14
N ARG A 77 10.43 -19.12 10.16
CA ARG A 77 9.60 -18.14 9.46
C ARG A 77 8.29 -17.93 10.19
N ILE A 78 7.66 -16.79 9.97
CA ILE A 78 6.32 -16.51 10.45
C ILE A 78 5.34 -16.65 9.30
N SER A 79 4.32 -17.48 9.49
CA SER A 79 3.13 -17.50 8.65
C SER A 79 2.24 -16.32 9.00
N ILE A 80 1.86 -15.54 8.01
CA ILE A 80 0.90 -14.44 8.18
C ILE A 80 -0.33 -14.64 7.28
N VAL A 81 -1.47 -14.20 7.78
CA VAL A 81 -2.61 -13.79 6.97
C VAL A 81 -3.07 -12.45 7.51
N ALA A 82 -3.16 -11.45 6.65
CA ALA A 82 -3.56 -10.11 7.04
C ALA A 82 -4.37 -9.44 5.94
N SER A 83 -5.29 -8.58 6.37
CA SER A 83 -6.03 -7.65 5.52
C SER A 83 -5.60 -6.22 5.86
N PHE A 84 -5.76 -5.30 4.91
CA PHE A 84 -5.47 -3.89 5.14
C PHE A 84 -6.48 -2.97 4.47
N LEU A 85 -6.67 -1.82 5.09
CA LEU A 85 -7.49 -0.74 4.58
C LEU A 85 -6.75 0.58 4.77
N CYS A 86 -6.63 1.35 3.69
CA CYS A 86 -6.04 2.67 3.70
C CYS A 86 -7.11 3.73 3.45
N THR A 87 -7.11 4.77 4.28
CA THR A 87 -8.02 5.91 4.22
C THR A 87 -7.23 7.21 4.11
N ASN A 88 -7.84 8.22 3.47
CA ASN A 88 -7.28 9.57 3.45
C ASN A 88 -7.78 10.42 4.62
N GLN A 89 -7.31 11.66 4.71
CA GLN A 89 -7.68 12.65 5.73
C GLN A 89 -9.19 12.97 5.81
N ASN A 90 -9.96 12.58 4.79
CA ASN A 90 -11.41 12.78 4.70
C ASN A 90 -12.19 11.47 4.94
N GLU A 91 -11.54 10.47 5.55
CA GLU A 91 -12.09 9.15 5.87
C GLU A 91 -12.56 8.36 4.63
N LYS A 92 -12.08 8.74 3.43
CA LYS A 92 -12.39 7.99 2.21
C LYS A 92 -11.41 6.85 2.06
N GLN A 93 -11.94 5.66 1.83
CA GLN A 93 -11.15 4.48 1.50
C GLN A 93 -10.51 4.67 0.12
N VAL A 94 -9.18 4.51 0.05
CA VAL A 94 -8.40 4.71 -1.18
C VAL A 94 -7.76 3.42 -1.69
N LEU A 95 -7.43 2.51 -0.79
CA LEU A 95 -6.78 1.25 -1.10
C LEU A 95 -7.20 0.20 -0.08
N SER A 96 -7.53 -1.00 -0.53
CA SER A 96 -7.76 -2.17 0.33
C SER A 96 -7.07 -3.40 -0.25
N GLY A 97 -6.92 -4.44 0.57
CA GLY A 97 -6.37 -5.69 0.10
C GLY A 97 -6.03 -6.65 1.22
N ASN A 98 -5.29 -7.70 0.86
CA ASN A 98 -4.79 -8.68 1.79
C ASN A 98 -3.38 -9.15 1.39
N PHE A 99 -2.68 -9.75 2.33
CA PHE A 99 -1.44 -10.48 2.07
C PHE A 99 -1.34 -11.72 2.95
N ALA A 100 -0.71 -12.76 2.41
CA ALA A 100 -0.48 -14.01 3.11
C ALA A 100 0.87 -14.63 2.70
N GLY A 101 1.48 -15.42 3.57
CA GLY A 101 2.73 -16.14 3.27
C GLY A 101 3.48 -16.69 4.46
#